data_AF-A0A3D3HMR7-F1
#
_entry.id   AF-A0A3D3HMR7-F1
#
_cell.length_a   1.000
_cell.length_b   1.000
_cell.length_c   1.000
_cell.angle_alpha   90.00
_cell.angle_beta   90.00
_cell.angle_gamma   90.00
#
_symmetry.space_group_name_H-M   'P 1'
#
loop_
_entity.id
_entity.type
_entity.pdbx_description
1 polymer ?
#
loop_
_entity_poly.entity_id
_entity_poly.type
_entity_poly.pdbx_seq_one_letter_code
_entity_poly.pdbx_strand_id
1 'polypeptide(L)' 'MRELNQVEMEATSGGFGLLAFPAALGLMLSIPAIPLGAVAAPFTGGLGFIGMAAGIVGTALSGAAMIASIALPIL' A
#
# COMPACT_ATOMS: atom_id res chain seq x y z
N MET A 1 2.30 35.36 3.10
CA MET A 1 1.63 34.04 3.28
C MET A 1 0.88 34.10 4.59
N ARG A 2 -0.39 33.68 4.61
CA ARG A 2 -1.21 33.65 5.83
C ARG A 2 -0.95 32.33 6.56
N GLU A 3 -0.85 32.38 7.89
CA GLU A 3 -0.75 31.17 8.71
C GLU A 3 -2.07 30.37 8.63
N LEU A 4 -1.94 29.06 8.41
CA LEU A 4 -3.07 28.13 8.38
C LEU A 4 -3.65 28.02 9.79
N ASN A 5 -4.97 28.11 9.91
CA ASN A 5 -5.63 27.84 11.18
C ASN A 5 -5.62 26.33 11.48
N GLN A 6 -5.90 25.94 12.71
CA GLN A 6 -5.89 24.55 13.14
C GLN A 6 -6.79 23.63 12.28
N VAL A 7 -7.96 24.12 11.83
CA VAL A 7 -8.89 23.37 10.98
C VAL A 7 -8.31 23.13 9.58
N GLU A 8 -7.64 24.13 9.02
CA GLU A 8 -6.95 24.03 7.74
C GLU A 8 -5.72 23.12 7.85
N MET A 9 -5.02 23.13 8.99
CA MET A 9 -3.93 22.19 9.27
C MET A 9 -4.44 20.76 9.39
N GLU A 10 -5.56 20.52 10.09
CA GLU A 10 -6.19 19.21 10.21
C GLU A 10 -6.69 18.70 8.84
N ALA A 11 -7.30 19.58 8.03
CA ALA A 11 -7.71 19.27 6.66
C ALA A 11 -6.52 18.97 5.72
N THR A 12 -5.40 19.67 5.88
CA THR A 12 -4.18 19.45 5.08
C THR A 12 -3.42 18.20 5.53
N SER A 13 -3.50 17.86 6.82
CA SER A 13 -2.92 16.63 7.37
C SER A 13 -3.64 15.37 6.90
N GLY A 14 -4.80 15.53 6.24
CA GLY A 14 -5.48 14.48 5.46
C GLY A 14 -5.40 13.15 6.15
N GLY A 15 -5.97 13.06 7.37
CA GLY A 15 -5.85 11.88 8.21
C GLY A 15 -6.08 10.61 7.41
N PHE A 16 -5.32 9.57 7.74
CA PHE A 16 -5.46 8.25 7.12
C PHE A 16 -6.91 7.77 7.20
N GLY A 17 -7.62 7.76 6.06
CA GLY A 17 -8.98 7.25 5.96
C GLY A 17 -9.09 5.76 6.31
N LEU A 18 -10.31 5.22 6.32
CA LEU A 18 -10.61 3.84 6.73
C LEU A 18 -9.74 2.80 6.01
N LEU A 19 -9.40 3.07 4.75
CA LEU A 19 -8.61 2.17 3.90
C LEU A 19 -7.09 2.16 4.21
N ALA A 20 -6.58 3.07 5.04
CA ALA A 20 -5.15 3.15 5.32
C ALA A 20 -4.63 1.94 6.11
N PHE A 21 -5.40 1.43 7.06
CA PHE A 21 -5.03 0.25 7.84
C PHE A 21 -4.99 -1.03 7.00
N PRO A 22 -6.04 -1.39 6.22
CA PRO A 22 -5.96 -2.55 5.33
C PRO A 22 -4.91 -2.38 4.24
N ALA A 23 -4.66 -1.16 3.75
CA ALA A 23 -3.56 -0.89 2.82
C ALA A 23 -2.19 -1.17 3.46
N ALA A 24 -1.95 -0.72 4.69
CA ALA A 24 -0.71 -0.98 5.40
C ALA A 24 -0.48 -2.49 5.65
N LEU A 25 -1.53 -3.22 6.02
CA LEU A 25 -1.48 -4.68 6.14
C LEU A 25 -1.19 -5.37 4.80
N GLY A 26 -1.82 -4.90 3.72
CA GLY A 26 -1.56 -5.37 2.37
C GLY A 26 -0.10 -5.20 1.99
N LEU A 27 0.49 -4.02 2.23
CA LEU A 27 1.91 -3.75 2.00
C LEU A 27 2.83 -4.65 2.84
N MET A 28 2.51 -4.85 4.13
CA MET A 28 3.30 -5.73 5.01
C MET A 28 3.40 -7.17 4.48
N LEU A 29 2.35 -7.69 3.85
CA LEU A 29 2.34 -9.06 3.33
C LEU A 29 2.91 -9.15 1.91
N SER A 30 2.61 -8.15 1.08
CA SER A 30 2.93 -8.20 -0.35
C SER A 30 4.38 -7.80 -0.65
N ILE A 31 4.97 -6.88 0.10
CA ILE A 31 6.38 -6.48 -0.09
C ILE A 31 7.35 -7.66 0.15
N PRO A 32 7.25 -8.44 1.25
CA PRO A 32 8.12 -9.60 1.45
C PRO A 32 7.87 -10.73 0.46
N ALA A 33 6.66 -10.86 -0.09
CA ALA A 33 6.34 -11.89 -1.09
C ALA A 33 7.13 -11.73 -2.40
N ILE A 34 7.53 -10.51 -2.74
CA ILE A 34 8.31 -10.21 -3.96
C ILE A 34 9.70 -10.86 -3.93
N PRO A 35 10.60 -10.56 -2.96
CA PRO A 35 11.91 -11.20 -2.90
C PRO A 35 11.81 -12.69 -2.59
N LEU A 36 10.83 -13.13 -1.80
CA LEU A 36 10.62 -14.56 -1.53
C LEU A 36 10.27 -15.33 -2.81
N GLY A 37 9.37 -14.78 -3.64
CA GLY A 37 9.03 -15.35 -4.94
C GLY A 37 10.22 -15.40 -5.88
N ALA A 38 11.02 -14.32 -5.94
CA ALA A 38 12.21 -14.24 -6.76
C ALA A 38 13.29 -15.27 -6.34
N VAL A 39 13.52 -15.43 -5.05
CA VAL A 39 14.48 -16.41 -4.51
C VAL A 39 13.97 -17.84 -4.70
N ALA A 40 12.67 -18.09 -4.59
CA ALA A 40 12.08 -19.41 -4.78
C ALA A 40 11.97 -19.81 -6.27
N ALA A 41 11.96 -18.85 -7.20
CA ALA A 41 11.71 -19.12 -8.61
C ALA A 41 12.65 -20.17 -9.26
N PRO A 42 13.98 -20.16 -9.02
CA PRO A 42 14.88 -21.17 -9.57
C PRO A 42 14.60 -22.59 -9.02
N PHE A 43 14.22 -22.69 -7.75
CA PHE A 43 13.96 -23.96 -7.07
C PHE A 43 12.57 -24.53 -7.36
N THR A 44 11.66 -23.70 -7.89
CA THR A 44 10.27 -24.04 -8.18
C THR A 44 9.97 -24.12 -9.68
N GLY A 45 11.01 -24.15 -10.53
CA GLY A 45 10.84 -24.19 -11.99
C GLY A 45 10.15 -22.96 -12.58
N GLY A 46 10.25 -21.81 -11.90
CA GLY A 46 9.65 -20.54 -12.31
C GLY A 46 8.33 -20.19 -11.62
N LEU A 47 7.70 -21.09 -10.86
CA LEU A 47 6.44 -20.79 -10.14
C LEU A 47 6.60 -19.69 -9.09
N GLY A 48 7.79 -19.54 -8.51
CA GLY A 48 8.11 -18.42 -7.60
C GLY A 48 7.90 -17.04 -8.24
N PHE A 49 8.03 -16.90 -9.58
CA PHE A 49 7.72 -15.66 -10.27
C PHE A 49 6.22 -15.32 -10.24
N ILE A 50 5.33 -16.31 -10.13
CA ILE A 50 3.89 -16.07 -9.95
C ILE A 50 3.65 -15.46 -8.57
N GLY A 51 4.29 -16.00 -7.52
CA GLY A 51 4.23 -15.44 -6.17
C GLY A 51 4.80 -14.02 -6.10
N MET A 52 5.91 -13.78 -6.80
CA MET A 52 6.49 -12.45 -6.96
C MET A 52 5.52 -11.48 -7.65
N ALA A 53 4.89 -11.90 -8.76
CA ALA A 53 3.92 -11.09 -9.49
C ALA A 53 2.69 -10.75 -8.63
N ALA A 54 2.19 -11.71 -7.85
CA ALA A 54 1.11 -11.47 -6.90
C ALA A 54 1.49 -10.44 -5.82
N GLY A 55 2.74 -10.49 -5.32
CA GLY A 55 3.28 -9.48 -4.42
C GLY A 55 3.31 -8.08 -5.04
N ILE A 56 3.73 -7.95 -6.30
CA ILE A 56 3.74 -6.68 -7.02
C ILE A 56 2.32 -6.12 -7.16
N VAL A 57 1.37 -6.94 -7.60
CA VAL A 57 -0.04 -6.54 -7.76
C VAL A 57 -0.65 -6.12 -6.41
N GLY A 58 -0.41 -6.88 -5.35
CA GLY A 58 -0.87 -6.54 -4.00
C GLY A 58 -0.28 -5.24 -3.47
N THR A 59 1.00 -4.97 -3.77
CA THR A 59 1.67 -3.72 -3.39
C THR A 59 1.05 -2.53 -4.13
N ALA A 60 0.78 -2.68 -5.44
CA ALA A 60 0.14 -1.64 -6.24
C ALA A 60 -1.30 -1.33 -5.78
N LEU A 61 -2.09 -2.37 -5.49
CA LEU A 61 -3.45 -2.21 -4.96
C LEU A 61 -3.45 -1.52 -3.58
N SER A 62 -2.51 -1.88 -2.71
CA SER A 62 -2.38 -1.26 -1.38
C SER A 62 -1.95 0.20 -1.49
N GLY A 63 -1.05 0.53 -2.42
CA GLY A 63 -0.69 1.92 -2.73
C GLY A 63 -1.90 2.75 -3.20
N ALA A 64 -2.72 2.18 -4.09
CA ALA A 64 -3.95 2.82 -4.54
C ALA A 64 -4.95 3.03 -3.40
N ALA A 65 -5.09 2.05 -2.49
CA ALA A 65 -5.94 2.17 -1.31
C ALA A 65 -5.45 3.25 -0.31
N MET A 66 -4.13 3.41 -0.14
CA MET A 66 -3.58 4.53 0.64
C MET A 66 -3.93 5.89 0.01
N ILE A 67 -3.75 6.03 -1.31
CA ILE A 67 -4.11 7.27 -2.01
C ILE A 67 -5.62 7.54 -1.88
N ALA A 68 -6.45 6.50 -2.04
CA ALA A 68 -7.90 6.61 -1.86
C ALA A 68 -8.26 7.02 -0.41
N SER A 69 -7.57 6.50 0.60
CA SER A 69 -7.78 6.86 2.01
C SER A 69 -7.49 8.34 2.31
N ILE A 70 -6.58 8.95 1.55
CA ILE A 70 -6.23 10.37 1.68
C ILE A 70 -7.25 11.23 0.90
N ALA A 71 -7.63 10.78 -0.30
CA ALA A 71 -8.56 11.52 -1.16
C ALA A 71 -10.02 11.44 -0.68
N LEU A 72 -10.39 10.33 -0.03
CA LEU A 72 -11.75 10.00 0.42
C LEU A 72 -11.70 9.46 1.86
N PRO A 73 -11.39 10.29 2.86
CA PRO A 73 -11.10 9.82 4.23
C PRO A 73 -12.30 9.19 4.97
N ILE A 74 -13.50 9.24 4.38
CA ILE A 74 -14.78 8.78 4.97
C ILE A 74 -15.24 7.43 4.36
N LEU A 75 -14.57 6.93 3.31
CA LEU A 75 -14.73 5.59 2.75
C LEU A 75 -13.64 4.65 3.27
#